data_AF-A0A1A8HSW8-F1
#
_entry.id   AF-A0A1A8HSW8-F1
#
_cell.length_a   1.000
_cell.length_b   1.000
_cell.length_c   1.000
_cell.angle_alpha   90.00
_cell.angle_beta   90.00
_cell.angle_gamma   90.00
#
_symmetry.space_group_name_H-M   'P 1'
#
loop_
_entity.id
_entity.type
_entity.pdbx_description
1 polymer ?
#
loop_
_entity_poly.entity_id
_entity_poly.type
_entity_poly.pdbx_seq_one_letter_code
_entity_poly.pdbx_strand_id
1 'polypeptide(L)'
;HLPEGDKTPLSERLEETEPYFIAIFCFESGIKILALGFALHKGSYLRNGWNVMDFVVVLTGILSSVGSQLDLRTLRAVRVLRPLKLVSGIPSLQVVLKSIMKAMIPLLQIGLLLFVAILMFAIIGLEFYMGKFHTTCYDDGTNDLV
;
A
#
# COMPACT_ATOMS: atom_id res chain seq x y z
N HIS A 1 -7.42 -20.77 5.93
CA HIS A 1 -8.04 -21.05 4.62
C HIS A 1 -9.40 -21.67 4.87
N LEU A 2 -10.46 -20.86 4.83
CA LEU A 2 -11.83 -21.36 4.89
C LEU A 2 -12.19 -21.91 3.49
N PRO A 3 -12.79 -23.10 3.39
CA PRO A 3 -13.16 -23.71 2.10
C PRO A 3 -14.26 -22.90 1.40
N GLU A 4 -14.24 -22.97 0.07
CA GLU A 4 -15.13 -22.22 -0.82
C GLU A 4 -16.61 -22.52 -0.53
N GLY A 5 -17.38 -21.49 -0.17
CA GLY A 5 -18.84 -21.53 -0.36
C GLY A 5 -19.71 -21.11 0.83
N ASP A 6 -19.20 -20.98 2.04
CA ASP A 6 -20.08 -20.70 3.20
C ASP A 6 -20.16 -19.18 3.52
N LYS A 7 -20.78 -18.43 2.60
CA LYS A 7 -21.20 -17.06 2.90
C LYS A 7 -22.50 -17.13 3.69
N THR A 8 -22.40 -17.00 5.00
CA THR A 8 -23.59 -16.82 5.86
C THR A 8 -24.41 -15.61 5.36
N PRO A 9 -25.75 -15.65 5.40
CA PRO A 9 -26.59 -14.54 4.94
C PRO A 9 -26.30 -13.22 5.66
N LEU A 10 -25.71 -13.30 6.86
CA LEU A 10 -25.23 -12.14 7.60
C LEU A 10 -23.98 -11.49 6.97
N SER A 11 -23.03 -12.28 6.46
CA SER A 11 -21.83 -11.77 5.79
C SER A 11 -22.14 -11.05 4.48
N GLU A 12 -23.12 -11.54 3.72
CA GLU A 12 -23.56 -10.91 2.46
C GLU A 12 -24.28 -9.56 2.68
N ARG A 13 -25.09 -9.45 3.75
CA ARG A 13 -25.72 -8.19 4.16
C ARG A 13 -24.72 -7.15 4.68
N LEU A 14 -23.66 -7.61 5.36
CA LEU A 14 -22.55 -6.77 5.80
C LEU A 14 -21.76 -6.23 4.60
N GLU A 15 -21.45 -7.07 3.62
CA GLU A 15 -20.73 -6.67 2.39
C GLU A 15 -21.48 -5.60 1.58
N GLU A 16 -22.82 -5.62 1.56
CA GLU A 16 -23.62 -4.61 0.85
C GLU A 16 -23.70 -3.26 1.58
N THR A 17 -23.66 -3.26 2.91
CA THR A 17 -23.92 -2.05 3.72
C THR A 17 -22.64 -1.26 4.02
N GLU A 18 -21.50 -1.96 4.09
CA GLU A 18 -20.17 -1.39 4.28
C GLU A 18 -19.80 -0.24 3.30
N PRO A 19 -20.03 -0.34 1.97
CA PRO A 19 -19.69 0.74 1.05
C PRO A 19 -20.50 2.03 1.27
N TYR A 20 -21.75 1.95 1.71
CA TYR A 20 -22.60 3.12 1.94
C TYR A 20 -22.16 3.96 3.14
N PHE A 21 -21.95 3.31 4.29
CA PHE A 21 -21.41 4.00 5.46
C PHE A 21 -20.05 4.62 5.16
N ILE A 22 -19.20 3.89 4.43
CA ILE A 22 -17.87 4.38 4.04
C ILE A 22 -17.95 5.57 3.10
N ALA A 23 -18.86 5.55 2.12
CA ALA A 23 -19.06 6.66 1.18
C ALA A 23 -19.52 7.93 1.91
N ILE A 24 -20.45 7.81 2.85
CA ILE A 24 -20.94 8.93 3.67
C ILE A 24 -19.81 9.54 4.51
N PHE A 25 -19.04 8.72 5.23
CA PHE A 25 -17.90 9.20 6.01
C PHE A 25 -16.79 9.79 5.14
N CYS A 26 -16.57 9.23 3.93
CA CYS A 26 -15.58 9.74 2.99
C CYS A 26 -16.00 11.10 2.40
N PHE A 27 -17.29 11.27 2.11
CA PHE A 27 -17.85 12.51 1.61
C PHE A 27 -17.85 13.61 2.69
N GLU A 28 -18.20 13.27 3.94
CA GLU A 28 -18.09 14.18 5.09
C GLU A 28 -16.64 14.67 5.29
N SER A 29 -15.67 13.74 5.22
CA SER A 29 -14.25 14.04 5.38
C SER A 29 -13.72 14.89 4.21
N GLY A 30 -14.09 14.53 2.97
CA GLY A 30 -13.73 15.28 1.77
C GLY A 30 -14.33 16.70 1.76
N ILE A 31 -15.58 16.88 2.19
CA ILE A 31 -16.20 18.21 2.33
C ILE A 31 -15.48 19.03 3.39
N LYS A 32 -15.16 18.47 4.56
CA LYS A 32 -14.39 19.19 5.59
C LYS A 32 -13.04 19.66 5.05
N ILE A 33 -12.42 18.89 4.17
CA ILE A 33 -11.09 19.18 3.62
C ILE A 33 -11.15 20.17 2.45
N LEU A 34 -12.18 20.10 1.62
CA LEU A 34 -12.47 21.14 0.62
C LEU A 34 -12.85 22.47 1.30
N ALA A 35 -13.58 22.43 2.41
CA ALA A 35 -13.95 23.60 3.21
C ALA A 35 -12.76 24.20 3.98
N LEU A 36 -11.83 23.37 4.46
CA LEU A 36 -10.55 23.80 5.06
C LEU A 36 -9.49 24.16 3.99
N GLY A 37 -9.79 23.94 2.71
CA GLY A 37 -9.46 24.87 1.63
C GLY A 37 -8.60 24.29 0.51
N PHE A 38 -9.20 24.09 -0.65
CA PHE A 38 -8.44 24.19 -1.91
C PHE A 38 -8.19 25.67 -2.23
N ALA A 39 -6.91 26.04 -2.27
CA ALA A 39 -6.32 26.68 -3.45
C ALA A 39 -6.67 28.14 -3.82
N LEU A 40 -6.95 29.06 -2.88
CA LEU A 40 -7.10 30.49 -3.24
C LEU A 40 -6.16 31.48 -2.54
N HIS A 41 -5.07 31.03 -1.89
CA HIS A 41 -3.96 31.95 -1.57
C HIS A 41 -2.57 31.32 -1.72
N LYS A 42 -1.65 32.16 -2.21
CA LYS A 42 -0.28 31.93 -2.70
C LYS A 42 0.67 31.43 -1.59
N GLY A 43 0.48 30.18 -1.15
CA GLY A 43 1.22 29.58 -0.05
C GLY A 43 1.28 28.04 -0.08
N SER A 44 1.43 27.47 -1.27
CA SER A 44 1.78 26.08 -1.60
C SER A 44 1.21 24.95 -0.73
N TYR A 45 0.06 24.42 -1.17
CA TYR A 45 -0.63 23.24 -0.65
C TYR A 45 0.19 21.92 -0.82
N LEU A 46 1.21 21.92 -1.66
CA LEU A 46 2.05 20.74 -1.96
C LEU A 46 3.04 20.38 -0.84
N ARG A 47 3.14 21.17 0.24
CA ARG A 47 4.05 20.88 1.36
C ARG A 47 3.40 20.07 2.51
N ASN A 48 2.09 19.89 2.51
CA ASN A 48 1.38 19.21 3.59
C ASN A 48 0.90 17.81 3.14
N GLY A 49 1.68 16.77 3.41
CA GLY A 49 1.42 15.40 2.96
C GLY A 49 0.08 14.81 3.41
N TRP A 50 -0.47 15.31 4.52
CA TRP A 50 -1.78 14.93 5.03
C TRP A 50 -2.93 15.26 4.08
N ASN A 51 -2.80 16.35 3.33
CA ASN A 51 -3.83 16.76 2.38
C ASN A 51 -3.80 15.95 1.09
N VAL A 52 -2.61 15.52 0.67
CA VAL A 52 -2.45 14.62 -0.49
C VAL A 52 -3.04 13.25 -0.16
N MET A 53 -2.84 12.76 1.06
CA MET A 53 -3.42 11.49 1.51
C MET A 53 -4.95 11.51 1.45
N ASP A 54 -5.58 12.61 1.81
CA ASP A 54 -7.03 12.73 1.72
C ASP A 54 -7.55 12.75 0.27
N PHE A 55 -6.88 13.46 -0.62
CA PHE A 55 -7.21 13.45 -2.05
C PHE A 55 -7.15 12.04 -2.65
N VAL A 56 -6.15 11.24 -2.27
CA VAL A 56 -6.02 9.84 -2.70
C VAL A 56 -7.17 8.98 -2.16
N VAL A 57 -7.61 9.20 -0.92
CA VAL A 57 -8.75 8.48 -0.34
C VAL A 57 -10.06 8.81 -1.07
N VAL A 58 -10.30 10.08 -1.39
CA VAL A 58 -11.48 10.48 -2.18
C VAL A 58 -11.43 9.89 -3.59
N LEU A 59 -10.27 9.96 -4.26
CA LEU A 59 -10.08 9.42 -5.61
C LEU A 59 -10.32 7.90 -5.64
N THR A 60 -9.81 7.17 -4.65
CA THR A 60 -10.02 5.73 -4.52
C THR A 60 -11.46 5.35 -4.18
N GLY A 61 -12.18 6.18 -3.41
CA GLY A 61 -13.62 6.03 -3.19
C GLY A 61 -14.44 6.16 -4.48
N ILE A 62 -14.13 7.18 -5.29
CA ILE A 62 -14.78 7.41 -6.59
C ILE A 62 -14.43 6.27 -7.56
N LEU A 63 -13.16 5.87 -7.64
CA LEU A 63 -12.71 4.78 -8.51
C LEU A 63 -13.36 3.44 -8.14
N SER A 64 -13.59 3.20 -6.84
CA SER A 64 -14.34 2.03 -6.37
C SER A 64 -15.82 2.07 -6.72
N SER A 65 -16.41 3.26 -6.87
CA SER A 65 -17.83 3.44 -7.24
C SER A 65 -18.06 3.38 -8.76
N VAL A 66 -17.08 3.84 -9.55
CA VAL A 66 -17.16 3.89 -11.02
C VAL A 66 -16.64 2.59 -11.66
N GLY A 67 -15.95 1.74 -10.89
CA GLY A 67 -15.23 0.55 -11.36
C GLY A 67 -16.05 -0.63 -11.88
N SER A 68 -17.20 -0.42 -12.53
CA SER A 68 -17.87 -1.48 -13.31
C SER A 68 -17.03 -1.97 -14.50
N GLN A 69 -15.98 -1.21 -14.88
CA GLN A 69 -15.06 -1.51 -15.98
C GLN A 69 -13.65 -1.92 -15.51
N LEU A 70 -13.36 -1.87 -14.20
CA LEU A 70 -12.02 -2.15 -13.68
C LEU A 70 -11.91 -3.55 -13.10
N ASP A 71 -10.77 -4.17 -13.39
CA ASP A 71 -10.42 -5.52 -12.97
C ASP A 71 -10.59 -5.73 -11.46
N LEU A 72 -11.16 -6.88 -11.05
CA LEU A 72 -11.54 -7.17 -9.65
C LEU A 72 -10.34 -7.11 -8.69
N ARG A 73 -9.12 -7.30 -9.20
CA ARG A 73 -7.86 -7.15 -8.45
C ARG A 73 -7.61 -5.71 -7.99
N THR A 74 -7.87 -4.72 -8.83
CA THR A 74 -7.66 -3.30 -8.52
C THR A 74 -8.67 -2.83 -7.48
N LEU A 75 -9.92 -3.25 -7.60
CA LEU A 75 -10.96 -2.97 -6.60
C LEU A 75 -10.62 -3.57 -5.23
N ARG A 76 -10.00 -4.76 -5.20
CA ARG A 76 -9.53 -5.37 -3.95
C ARG A 76 -8.37 -4.60 -3.32
N ALA A 77 -7.39 -4.17 -4.13
CA ALA A 77 -6.26 -3.37 -3.65
C ALA A 77 -6.71 -1.99 -3.12
N VAL A 78 -7.66 -1.34 -3.79
CA VAL A 78 -8.24 -0.05 -3.36
C VAL A 78 -8.87 -0.14 -1.96
N ARG A 79 -9.48 -1.27 -1.60
CA ARG A 79 -10.05 -1.48 -0.26
C ARG A 79 -8.99 -1.46 0.85
N VAL A 80 -7.74 -1.84 0.56
CA VAL A 80 -6.63 -1.85 1.54
C VAL A 80 -6.17 -0.43 1.90
N LEU A 81 -6.49 0.58 1.08
CA LEU A 81 -6.18 1.98 1.39
C LEU A 81 -7.20 2.61 2.35
N ARG A 82 -8.37 1.99 2.57
CA ARG A 82 -9.44 2.55 3.43
C ARG A 82 -9.02 2.80 4.88
N PRO A 83 -8.28 1.92 5.57
CA PRO A 83 -7.80 2.18 6.94
C PRO A 83 -6.90 3.41 7.04
N LEU A 84 -6.25 3.81 5.94
CA LEU A 84 -5.38 4.98 5.89
C LEU A 84 -6.14 6.29 6.16
N LYS A 85 -7.46 6.33 5.90
CA LYS A 85 -8.30 7.50 6.22
C LYS A 85 -8.44 7.75 7.72
N LEU A 86 -8.32 6.72 8.55
CA LEU A 86 -8.36 6.86 10.02
C LEU A 86 -7.13 7.63 10.52
N VAL A 87 -6.03 7.52 9.78
CA VAL A 87 -4.79 8.24 10.05
C VAL A 87 -4.93 9.73 9.73
N SER A 88 -5.65 10.12 8.66
CA SER A 88 -5.93 11.54 8.38
C SER A 88 -6.92 12.13 9.38
N GLY A 89 -7.91 11.35 9.83
CA GLY A 89 -8.96 11.85 10.72
C GLY A 89 -8.53 12.07 12.18
N ILE A 90 -7.53 11.32 12.67
CA ILE A 90 -7.14 11.36 14.09
C ILE A 90 -5.78 12.07 14.25
N PRO A 91 -5.74 13.32 14.77
CA PRO A 91 -4.50 14.10 14.87
C PRO A 91 -3.43 13.42 15.73
N SER A 92 -3.82 12.63 16.74
CA SER A 92 -2.89 11.85 17.57
C SER A 92 -2.08 10.85 16.74
N LEU A 93 -2.71 10.19 15.77
CA LEU A 93 -2.04 9.19 14.92
C LEU A 93 -1.09 9.86 13.91
N GLN A 94 -1.42 11.07 13.48
CA GLN A 94 -0.57 11.87 12.61
C GLN A 94 0.78 12.22 13.24
N VAL A 95 0.76 12.58 14.53
CA VAL A 95 1.98 12.90 15.29
C VAL A 95 2.89 11.68 15.40
N VAL A 96 2.32 10.50 15.64
CA VAL A 96 3.08 9.23 15.71
C VAL A 96 3.74 8.93 14.36
N LEU A 97 2.99 8.97 13.25
CA LEU A 97 3.57 8.71 11.92
C LEU A 97 4.64 9.73 11.53
N LYS A 98 4.43 11.01 11.85
CA LYS A 98 5.44 12.05 11.61
C LYS A 98 6.73 11.78 12.39
N SER A 99 6.61 11.24 13.60
CA SER A 99 7.75 10.86 14.43
C SER A 99 8.49 9.66 13.85
N ILE A 100 7.77 8.65 13.34
CA ILE A 100 8.35 7.50 12.63
C ILE A 100 9.09 7.95 11.37
N MET A 101 8.47 8.81 10.55
CA MET A 101 9.10 9.35 9.34
C MET A 101 10.38 10.13 9.68
N LYS A 102 10.38 10.90 10.77
CA LYS A 102 11.57 11.62 11.22
C LYS A 102 12.69 10.66 11.67
N ALA A 103 12.35 9.56 12.33
CA ALA A 103 13.30 8.52 12.73
C ALA A 103 13.82 7.70 11.53
N MET A 104 13.07 7.63 10.43
CA MET A 104 13.45 6.91 9.22
C MET A 104 14.55 7.62 8.42
N ILE A 105 14.60 8.96 8.47
CA ILE A 105 15.59 9.77 7.75
C ILE A 105 17.04 9.38 8.09
N PRO A 106 17.47 9.29 9.37
CA PRO A 106 18.83 8.85 9.70
C PRO A 106 19.06 7.36 9.38
N LEU A 107 18.03 6.51 9.52
CA LEU A 107 18.11 5.10 9.13
C LEU A 107 18.36 4.93 7.62
N LEU A 108 17.82 5.81 6.79
CA LEU A 108 18.02 5.78 5.34
C LEU A 108 19.47 6.06 4.95
N GLN A 109 20.20 6.88 5.71
CA GLN A 109 21.64 7.11 5.47
C GLN A 109 22.46 5.84 5.73
N ILE A 110 22.18 5.13 6.83
CA ILE A 110 22.81 3.85 7.16
C ILE A 110 22.38 2.77 6.16
N GLY A 111 21.11 2.78 5.78
CA GLY A 111 20.54 1.87 4.78
C GLY A 111 21.17 2.06 3.40
N LEU A 112 21.48 3.28 3.00
CA LEU A 112 22.18 3.56 1.74
C LEU A 112 23.60 2.99 1.75
N LEU A 113 24.34 3.16 2.85
CA LEU A 113 25.66 2.55 3.01
C LEU A 113 25.59 1.02 2.93
N LEU A 114 24.63 0.42 3.63
CA LEU A 114 24.38 -1.02 3.59
C LEU A 114 24.01 -1.50 2.19
N PHE A 115 23.17 -0.75 1.47
CA PHE A 115 22.77 -1.07 0.11
C PHE A 115 23.96 -1.09 -0.85
N VAL A 116 24.86 -0.11 -0.74
CA VAL A 116 26.11 -0.08 -1.51
C VAL A 116 27.02 -1.26 -1.15
N ALA A 117 27.12 -1.61 0.14
CA ALA A 117 27.90 -2.77 0.59
C ALA A 117 27.35 -4.09 0.03
N ILE A 118 26.02 -4.28 0.10
CA ILE A 118 25.35 -5.45 -0.50
C ILE A 118 25.60 -5.50 -2.01
N LEU A 119 25.50 -4.37 -2.72
CA LEU A 119 25.78 -4.33 -4.15
C LEU A 119 27.22 -4.73 -4.48
N MET A 120 28.20 -4.26 -3.70
CA MET A 120 29.61 -4.65 -3.89
C MET A 120 29.79 -6.16 -3.72
N PHE A 121 29.27 -6.74 -2.64
CA PHE A 121 29.32 -8.18 -2.42
C PHE A 121 28.53 -8.97 -3.46
N ALA A 122 27.40 -8.45 -3.94
CA ALA A 122 26.59 -9.07 -4.97
C ALA A 122 27.32 -9.14 -6.31
N ILE A 123 28.04 -8.07 -6.70
CA ILE A 123 28.86 -8.07 -7.93
C ILE A 123 30.01 -9.07 -7.80
N ILE A 124 30.73 -9.04 -6.67
CA ILE A 124 31.82 -10.01 -6.41
C ILE A 124 31.27 -11.45 -6.45
N GLY A 125 30.15 -11.70 -5.77
CA GLY A 125 29.49 -13.00 -5.77
C GLY A 125 29.02 -13.43 -7.16
N LEU A 126 28.48 -12.51 -7.95
CA LEU A 126 28.10 -12.81 -9.33
C LEU A 126 29.32 -13.22 -10.15
N GLU A 127 30.40 -12.44 -10.14
CA GLU A 127 31.62 -12.76 -10.90
C GLU A 127 32.24 -14.11 -10.49
N PHE A 128 32.22 -14.45 -9.20
CA PHE A 128 32.79 -15.70 -8.70
C PHE A 128 31.88 -16.92 -8.94
N TYR A 129 30.57 -16.75 -8.83
CA TYR A 129 29.60 -17.86 -8.82
C TYR A 129 28.73 -17.94 -10.07
N MET A 130 28.94 -17.07 -11.06
CA MET A 130 28.21 -17.13 -12.33
C MET A 130 28.39 -18.49 -13.00
N GLY A 131 27.27 -19.18 -13.24
CA GLY A 131 27.24 -20.47 -13.92
C GLY A 131 27.63 -21.69 -13.08
N LYS A 132 28.05 -21.52 -11.81
CA LYS A 132 28.42 -22.65 -10.93
C LYS A 132 27.22 -23.38 -10.31
N PHE A 133 26.06 -22.71 -10.23
CA PHE A 133 24.84 -23.26 -9.63
C PHE A 133 23.92 -24.01 -10.60
N HIS A 134 24.29 -24.14 -11.88
CA HIS A 134 23.50 -24.90 -12.86
C HIS A 134 23.88 -26.38 -12.98
N THR A 135 24.89 -26.84 -12.23
CA THR A 135 25.27 -28.25 -12.23
C THR A 135 24.51 -28.99 -11.14
N THR A 136 23.57 -29.85 -11.54
CA THR A 136 22.91 -30.81 -10.67
C THR A 136 23.32 -32.21 -11.13
N CYS A 137 23.47 -33.13 -10.17
CA CYS A 137 23.65 -34.54 -10.49
C CYS A 137 22.26 -35.15 -10.70
N TYR A 138 22.10 -35.87 -11.81
CA TYR A 138 20.94 -36.70 -12.09
C TYR A 138 21.40 -38.15 -12.19
N ASP A 139 20.58 -39.08 -11.70
CA ASP A 139 20.80 -40.49 -11.93
C ASP A 139 20.46 -40.82 -13.39
N ASP A 140 21.41 -41.38 -14.13
CA ASP A 140 21.30 -41.68 -15.57
C ASP A 140 20.19 -42.73 -15.87
N GLY A 141 19.71 -43.43 -14.84
CA GLY A 141 18.67 -44.46 -14.95
C GLY A 141 17.24 -43.98 -14.68
N THR A 142 17.04 -42.98 -13.81
CA THR A 142 15.69 -42.53 -13.42
C THR A 142 15.36 -41.08 -13.75
N ASN A 143 16.36 -40.27 -14.17
CA ASN A 143 16.20 -38.82 -14.38
C ASN A 143 15.68 -38.07 -13.14
N ASP A 144 15.76 -38.69 -11.97
CA ASP A 144 15.46 -38.05 -10.69
C ASP A 144 16.71 -37.32 -10.18
N LEU A 145 16.48 -36.23 -9.44
CA LEU A 145 17.53 -35.51 -8.73
C LEU A 145 18.08 -36.40 -7.61
N VAL A 146 19.40 -36.62 -7.59
CA VAL A 146 20.10 -37.37 -6.53
C VAL A 146 20.33 -36.49 -5.30
#